data_AF-R2SI09-F1
#
_entry.id   AF-R2SI09-F1
#
_cell.length_a   1.000
_cell.length_b   1.000
_cell.length_c   1.000
_cell.angle_alpha   90.00
_cell.angle_beta   90.00
_cell.angle_gamma   90.00
#
_symmetry.space_group_name_H-M   'P 1'
#
loop_
_entity.id
_entity.type
_entity.pdbx_description
1 polymer ?
#
loop_
_entity_poly.entity_id
_entity_poly.type
_entity_poly.pdbx_seq_one_letter_code
_entity_poly.pdbx_strand_id
1 'polypeptide(L)'
;MNNQLRASKNNEKLNFEKPKEQISLYFLRNCIENAWFENDLDKWEVNSGQVAIESFCQKNYLTVDSIVSSQVKQRIHLKKGHTYYLSFMVNVTRYVRGAFGVKVYGNLDAGTSVLVGKMETTNGFERVSSIFKANEDSNTFIYVGSIDSANGASQLGQLTLIDLSDFFGINNDLSTVDVESLLFKSNATGNFISLTSDQQLGYPLLSDESCIQQFIDAMNEKSRLLSMTKTIFKNSHGLVADGQVSTSRDMLLLALQAAGTENLLKVWGAKNYTVSIEGPHARELKLRSLVASPLIEEEYTFLGGKTGTVNAKKTNVLLLLADKASNLFLTTVMGATSNENRFIDARKLVKIAQKRLSNPSYQPDEKLSAVSGSVLAITGHPLFWANALPPSLYEINENEQLAPVSLNKVMTALLLLEHVVNLHETFTFKESDITRGSGPQMYAGDTISFLDALYLMLLPSSNSTATAVGRVVGRRMIAVRGIH
;
A
#
# COMPACT_ATOMS: atom_id res chain seq x y z
N MET A 1 -14.88 29.72 60.11
CA MET A 1 -13.79 29.63 61.09
C MET A 1 -13.24 28.22 61.08
N ASN A 2 -12.02 28.08 60.55
CA ASN A 2 -10.96 27.15 60.86
C ASN A 2 -11.23 25.91 61.75
N ASN A 3 -10.67 24.80 61.24
CA ASN A 3 -9.77 23.85 61.94
C ASN A 3 -10.41 22.93 63.00
N GLN A 4 -10.00 21.67 63.18
CA GLN A 4 -9.04 20.77 62.55
C GLN A 4 -9.11 19.45 63.35
N LEU A 5 -8.66 18.36 62.71
CA LEU A 5 -7.98 17.20 63.32
C LEU A 5 -8.80 16.24 64.23
N ARG A 6 -8.97 15.01 63.77
CA ARG A 6 -7.91 13.99 63.91
C ARG A 6 -8.13 12.78 63.01
N ALA A 7 -7.12 12.58 62.17
CA ALA A 7 -6.87 11.38 61.39
C ALA A 7 -6.58 10.17 62.31
N SER A 8 -7.37 9.11 62.16
CA SER A 8 -6.94 7.72 62.34
C SER A 8 -6.74 7.15 60.94
N LYS A 9 -5.55 7.27 60.33
CA LYS A 9 -4.41 6.35 60.52
C LYS A 9 -4.79 4.86 60.58
N ASN A 10 -5.73 4.42 59.75
CA ASN A 10 -5.56 3.15 59.05
C ASN A 10 -5.11 3.45 57.63
N ASN A 11 -3.85 3.86 57.53
CA ASN A 11 -3.02 3.68 56.35
C ASN A 11 -2.75 2.18 56.20
N GLU A 12 -3.78 1.37 55.99
CA GLU A 12 -3.62 0.35 54.97
C GLU A 12 -3.79 1.11 53.66
N LYS A 13 -2.70 1.81 53.31
CA LYS A 13 -2.33 1.88 51.91
C LYS A 13 -2.39 0.42 51.48
N LEU A 14 -3.47 0.04 50.80
CA LEU A 14 -3.32 -0.77 49.61
C LEU A 14 -2.25 -0.04 48.82
N ASN A 15 -1.01 -0.40 49.12
CA ASN A 15 0.13 -0.21 48.28
C ASN A 15 -0.21 -1.06 47.05
N PHE A 16 -1.14 -0.56 46.25
CA PHE A 16 -0.83 -0.46 44.85
C PHE A 16 0.48 0.32 44.86
N GLU A 17 1.57 -0.40 44.69
CA GLU A 17 2.58 0.12 43.79
C GLU A 17 1.80 0.54 42.56
N LYS A 18 1.34 1.82 42.53
CA LYS A 18 0.99 2.49 41.29
C LYS A 18 2.16 2.11 40.41
N PRO A 19 1.94 1.39 39.30
CA PRO A 19 3.05 0.97 38.48
C PRO A 19 3.84 2.25 38.21
N LYS A 20 5.07 2.30 38.74
CA LYS A 20 5.95 3.48 38.62
C LYS A 20 6.28 3.74 37.15
N GLU A 21 5.94 2.78 36.31
CA GLU A 21 5.99 2.81 34.88
C GLU A 21 4.57 2.87 34.33
N GLN A 22 4.39 3.75 33.36
CA GLN A 22 3.20 3.89 32.53
C GLN A 22 2.73 2.48 32.12
N ILE A 23 1.48 2.09 32.46
CA ILE A 23 0.90 0.89 31.86
C ILE A 23 0.83 1.18 30.38
N SER A 24 1.81 0.65 29.66
CA SER A 24 1.87 0.78 28.21
C SER A 24 0.59 0.15 27.65
N LEU A 25 -0.12 0.86 26.79
CA LEU A 25 -1.37 0.40 26.14
C LEU A 25 -1.23 -1.01 25.52
N TYR A 26 0.00 -1.44 25.24
CA TYR A 26 0.35 -2.79 24.81
C TYR A 26 -0.06 -3.92 25.79
N PHE A 27 -0.22 -3.64 27.08
CA PHE A 27 -0.61 -4.65 28.07
C PHE A 27 -2.12 -4.73 28.32
N LEU A 28 -2.88 -3.71 27.90
CA LEU A 28 -4.33 -3.68 28.10
C LEU A 28 -4.99 -4.39 26.91
N ARG A 29 -5.49 -5.60 27.18
CA ARG A 29 -6.17 -6.38 26.16
C ARG A 29 -7.50 -5.73 25.83
N ASN A 30 -7.65 -5.35 24.56
CA ASN A 30 -8.93 -4.96 24.02
C ASN A 30 -9.84 -6.18 23.95
N CYS A 31 -11.01 -6.09 24.57
CA CYS A 31 -12.03 -7.14 24.58
C CYS A 31 -12.72 -7.27 23.22
N ILE A 32 -12.57 -6.26 22.37
CA ILE A 32 -12.97 -6.30 20.98
C ILE A 32 -11.77 -6.83 20.19
N GLU A 33 -11.89 -8.04 19.67
CA GLU A 33 -10.78 -8.75 19.01
C GLU A 33 -10.22 -8.00 17.79
N ASN A 34 -11.02 -7.12 17.17
CA ASN A 34 -10.68 -6.35 15.96
C ASN A 34 -10.93 -4.85 16.11
N ALA A 35 -10.72 -4.31 17.31
CA ALA A 35 -11.12 -2.95 17.63
C ALA A 35 -10.35 -1.87 16.83
N TRP A 36 -9.16 -2.24 16.37
CA TRP A 36 -8.44 -1.52 15.33
C TRP A 36 -9.06 -1.98 14.02
N PHE A 37 -9.90 -1.13 13.43
CA PHE A 37 -10.58 -1.33 12.15
C PHE A 37 -9.61 -1.53 10.96
N GLU A 38 -8.35 -1.89 11.21
CA GLU A 38 -7.32 -2.21 10.23
C GLU A 38 -7.45 -3.61 9.66
N ASN A 39 -8.07 -4.53 10.41
CA ASN A 39 -8.27 -5.91 9.99
C ASN A 39 -9.66 -6.38 10.43
N ASP A 40 -10.29 -7.18 9.57
CA ASP A 40 -11.40 -8.07 9.94
C ASP A 40 -12.78 -7.43 10.24
N LEU A 41 -13.13 -6.31 9.60
CA LEU A 41 -14.49 -5.76 9.68
C LEU A 41 -15.52 -6.64 8.96
N ASP A 42 -15.09 -7.46 8.02
CA ASP A 42 -15.88 -8.53 7.41
C ASP A 42 -16.39 -9.54 8.46
N LYS A 43 -15.73 -9.65 9.62
CA LYS A 43 -16.21 -10.44 10.78
C LYS A 43 -17.31 -9.74 11.57
N TRP A 44 -17.58 -8.46 11.30
CA TRP A 44 -18.69 -7.73 11.88
C TRP A 44 -19.88 -7.77 10.94
N GLU A 45 -21.01 -8.26 11.44
CA GLU A 45 -22.23 -8.32 10.63
C GLU A 45 -22.80 -6.90 10.47
N VAL A 46 -22.98 -6.47 9.23
CA VAL A 46 -23.71 -5.24 8.89
C VAL A 46 -25.20 -5.54 8.97
N ASN A 47 -25.96 -4.76 9.76
CA ASN A 47 -27.40 -4.98 9.91
C ASN A 47 -28.25 -4.35 8.79
N SER A 48 -27.81 -3.21 8.25
CA SER A 48 -28.44 -2.49 7.14
C SER A 48 -27.46 -1.50 6.48
N GLY A 49 -27.69 -1.18 5.20
CA GLY A 49 -26.88 -0.29 4.34
C GLY A 49 -25.40 -0.68 4.17
N GLN A 50 -24.53 0.29 3.86
CA GLN A 50 -23.09 0.05 3.60
C GLN A 50 -22.23 0.76 4.65
N VAL A 51 -21.32 0.01 5.24
CA VAL A 51 -20.30 0.51 6.17
C VAL A 51 -18.95 0.24 5.53
N ALA A 52 -18.09 1.24 5.50
CA ALA A 52 -16.75 1.14 4.96
C ALA A 52 -15.72 1.42 6.05
N ILE A 53 -14.49 0.98 5.81
CA ILE A 53 -13.35 1.47 6.57
C ILE A 53 -12.56 2.35 5.63
N GLU A 54 -12.32 3.57 6.08
CA GLU A 54 -11.45 4.50 5.39
C GLU A 54 -10.23 4.78 6.25
N SER A 55 -9.07 4.65 5.63
CA SER A 55 -7.79 5.00 6.25
C SER A 55 -7.53 6.50 6.08
N PHE A 56 -7.42 7.25 7.17
CA PHE A 56 -7.04 8.66 7.18
C PHE A 56 -5.78 8.86 8.05
N CYS A 57 -4.78 9.60 7.57
CA CYS A 57 -3.50 9.83 8.28
C CYS A 57 -2.89 8.55 8.93
N GLN A 58 -2.85 7.44 8.18
CA GLN A 58 -2.33 6.13 8.65
C GLN A 58 -3.11 5.47 9.80
N LYS A 59 -4.40 5.81 9.97
CA LYS A 59 -5.31 5.12 10.89
C LYS A 59 -6.61 4.79 10.20
N ASN A 60 -7.21 3.67 10.55
CA ASN A 60 -8.48 3.25 9.99
C ASN A 60 -9.67 3.74 10.81
N TYR A 61 -10.65 4.26 10.08
CA TYR A 61 -11.89 4.79 10.61
C TYR A 61 -13.06 4.11 9.92
N LEU A 62 -14.00 3.66 10.71
CA LEU A 62 -15.31 3.24 10.26
C LEU A 62 -16.05 4.46 9.72
N THR A 63 -16.43 4.41 8.44
CA THR A 63 -17.26 5.41 7.80
C THR A 63 -18.56 4.76 7.37
N VAL A 64 -19.63 5.53 7.42
CA VAL A 64 -20.94 5.05 6.98
C VAL A 64 -21.49 6.13 6.07
N ASP A 65 -21.50 5.81 4.78
CA ASP A 65 -22.07 6.66 3.75
C ASP A 65 -23.40 6.07 3.31
N SER A 66 -24.48 6.43 4.02
CA SER A 66 -25.80 6.01 3.59
C SER A 66 -26.89 6.99 3.96
N ILE A 67 -27.88 7.07 3.07
CA ILE A 67 -29.14 7.82 3.21
C ILE A 67 -30.14 7.07 4.13
N VAL A 68 -29.73 5.91 4.65
CA VAL A 68 -30.48 4.97 5.52
C VAL A 68 -29.63 4.60 6.73
N SER A 69 -30.22 4.18 7.86
CA SER A 69 -29.46 3.74 9.04
C SER A 69 -28.61 2.49 8.73
N SER A 70 -27.33 2.51 9.11
CA SER A 70 -26.38 1.44 8.84
C SER A 70 -25.40 1.25 9.97
N GLN A 71 -25.32 0.03 10.50
CA GLN A 71 -24.52 -0.31 11.68
C GLN A 71 -23.78 -1.63 11.48
N VAL A 72 -22.53 -1.69 11.93
CA VAL A 72 -21.83 -2.96 12.15
C VAL A 72 -22.05 -3.41 13.59
N LYS A 73 -22.19 -4.72 13.82
CA LYS A 73 -22.28 -5.28 15.17
C LYS A 73 -21.26 -6.40 15.39
N GLN A 74 -20.75 -6.48 16.62
CA GLN A 74 -19.95 -7.61 17.09
C GLN A 74 -20.53 -8.17 18.38
N ARG A 75 -20.46 -9.50 18.51
CA ARG A 75 -20.76 -10.16 19.77
C ARG A 75 -19.56 -10.06 20.71
N ILE A 76 -19.80 -9.57 21.91
CA ILE A 76 -18.82 -9.50 22.99
C ILE A 76 -19.34 -10.28 24.19
N HIS A 77 -18.43 -10.84 24.98
CA HIS A 77 -18.77 -11.52 26.22
C HIS A 77 -18.42 -10.62 27.40
N LEU A 78 -19.44 -10.20 28.14
CA LEU A 78 -19.28 -9.43 29.37
C LEU A 78 -19.40 -10.37 30.57
N LYS A 79 -18.50 -10.20 31.54
CA LYS A 79 -18.48 -11.00 32.76
C LYS A 79 -19.21 -10.28 33.88
N LYS A 80 -19.97 -11.03 34.67
CA LYS A 80 -20.74 -10.53 35.82
C LYS A 80 -19.82 -9.83 36.83
N GLY A 81 -20.19 -8.61 37.21
CA GLY A 81 -19.48 -7.82 38.21
C GLY A 81 -18.23 -7.11 37.69
N HIS A 82 -17.88 -7.30 36.41
CA HIS A 82 -16.75 -6.64 35.77
C HIS A 82 -17.12 -5.23 35.28
N THR A 83 -16.13 -4.33 35.34
CA THR A 83 -16.23 -2.93 34.90
C THR A 83 -15.45 -2.73 33.61
N TYR A 84 -16.09 -2.10 32.63
CA TYR A 84 -15.55 -1.93 31.29
C TYR A 84 -15.37 -0.46 30.93
N TYR A 85 -14.26 -0.12 30.28
CA TYR A 85 -14.01 1.20 29.68
C TYR A 85 -14.17 1.13 28.17
N LEU A 86 -15.01 2.00 27.62
CA LEU A 86 -15.28 2.14 26.19
C LEU A 86 -14.76 3.50 25.71
N SER A 87 -14.02 3.54 24.61
CA SER A 87 -13.62 4.80 23.97
C SER A 87 -13.48 4.68 22.45
N PHE A 88 -13.72 5.77 21.73
CA PHE A 88 -13.49 5.90 20.30
C PHE A 88 -13.16 7.34 19.91
N MET A 89 -12.53 7.52 18.76
CA MET A 89 -12.32 8.82 18.11
C MET A 89 -13.39 9.02 17.04
N VAL A 90 -13.97 10.22 16.94
CA VAL A 90 -14.93 10.57 15.90
C VAL A 90 -14.49 11.83 15.16
N ASN A 91 -14.51 11.83 13.83
CA ASN A 91 -14.39 13.04 13.01
C ASN A 91 -15.77 13.39 12.46
N VAL A 92 -16.29 14.52 12.95
CA VAL A 92 -17.60 15.03 12.53
C VAL A 92 -17.38 15.92 11.31
N THR A 93 -17.52 15.32 10.11
CA THR A 93 -17.38 16.08 8.86
C THR A 93 -18.57 17.02 8.62
N ARG A 94 -19.72 16.72 9.23
CA ARG A 94 -20.95 17.53 9.16
C ARG A 94 -21.98 17.18 10.25
N TYR A 95 -22.68 18.19 10.79
CA TYR A 95 -23.77 17.99 11.77
C TYR A 95 -25.14 17.79 11.07
N VAL A 96 -25.74 16.58 11.14
CA VAL A 96 -26.86 16.05 10.29
C VAL A 96 -27.86 15.06 10.98
N ARG A 97 -29.03 14.58 10.39
CA ARG A 97 -30.26 14.07 11.13
C ARG A 97 -30.05 12.66 11.56
N GLY A 98 -29.54 12.46 12.75
CA GLY A 98 -29.48 11.18 13.43
C GLY A 98 -28.36 11.25 14.43
N ALA A 99 -27.95 10.09 14.94
CA ALA A 99 -26.81 9.95 15.82
C ALA A 99 -25.81 8.98 15.19
N PHE A 100 -24.54 9.37 15.07
CA PHE A 100 -23.46 8.47 14.69
C PHE A 100 -22.66 8.10 15.94
N GLY A 101 -22.59 6.81 16.30
CA GLY A 101 -21.95 6.43 17.57
C GLY A 101 -21.93 4.94 17.88
N VAL A 102 -21.66 4.62 19.15
CA VAL A 102 -21.55 3.25 19.67
C VAL A 102 -22.68 2.97 20.65
N LYS A 103 -23.34 1.82 20.52
CA LYS A 103 -24.39 1.36 21.44
C LYS A 103 -24.12 -0.07 21.89
N VAL A 104 -24.10 -0.29 23.20
CA VAL A 104 -23.97 -1.63 23.81
C VAL A 104 -25.33 -2.04 24.34
N TYR A 105 -25.83 -3.21 23.91
CA TYR A 105 -27.03 -3.80 24.51
C TYR A 105 -26.63 -4.71 25.68
N GLY A 106 -27.55 -5.09 26.58
CA GLY A 106 -27.27 -6.05 27.65
C GLY A 106 -27.92 -5.69 28.99
N ASN A 107 -27.81 -6.60 29.97
CA ASN A 107 -28.25 -6.37 31.34
C ASN A 107 -27.15 -5.58 32.08
N LEU A 108 -27.08 -4.30 31.75
CA LEU A 108 -26.11 -3.33 32.28
C LEU A 108 -26.76 -2.54 33.42
N ASP A 109 -25.95 -1.93 34.29
CA ASP A 109 -26.49 -1.06 35.34
C ASP A 109 -27.40 0.04 34.75
N ALA A 110 -28.62 0.11 35.28
CA ALA A 110 -29.66 1.01 34.80
C ALA A 110 -29.21 2.48 34.98
N GLY A 111 -28.92 3.15 33.86
CA GLY A 111 -28.43 4.53 33.87
C GLY A 111 -27.35 4.83 32.82
N THR A 112 -26.76 3.81 32.19
CA THR A 112 -25.78 4.01 31.12
C THR A 112 -26.44 4.17 29.73
N SER A 113 -27.37 5.11 29.60
CA SER A 113 -27.42 5.89 28.36
C SER A 113 -26.16 6.74 28.37
N VAL A 114 -25.19 6.34 27.54
CA VAL A 114 -23.82 6.85 27.52
C VAL A 114 -23.82 8.39 27.59
N LEU A 115 -23.55 8.92 28.79
CA LEU A 115 -23.10 10.29 28.99
C LEU A 115 -21.70 10.37 28.37
N VAL A 116 -21.59 11.07 27.25
CA VAL A 116 -20.38 11.17 26.42
C VAL A 116 -19.52 12.34 26.90
N GLY A 117 -18.31 12.06 27.39
CA GLY A 117 -17.38 13.06 27.92
C GLY A 117 -16.16 13.35 27.03
N LYS A 118 -15.96 14.65 26.78
CA LYS A 118 -14.72 15.47 26.67
C LYS A 118 -13.83 15.44 25.41
N MET A 119 -13.66 16.65 24.88
CA MET A 119 -12.96 17.04 23.65
C MET A 119 -11.43 17.21 23.84
N GLU A 120 -10.65 16.56 22.97
CA GLU A 120 -9.32 17.02 22.54
C GLU A 120 -9.33 17.06 21.02
N THR A 121 -9.10 18.22 20.42
CA THR A 121 -9.02 18.38 18.96
C THR A 121 -7.58 18.24 18.49
N THR A 122 -7.31 17.17 17.74
CA THR A 122 -6.10 17.03 16.92
C THR A 122 -6.55 16.67 15.51
N ASN A 123 -6.20 17.49 14.51
CA ASN A 123 -6.53 17.24 13.10
C ASN A 123 -8.03 17.02 12.81
N GLY A 124 -8.94 17.63 13.57
CA GLY A 124 -10.39 17.55 13.32
C GLY A 124 -11.13 16.35 13.93
N PHE A 125 -10.49 15.53 14.77
CA PHE A 125 -11.12 14.40 15.47
C PHE A 125 -11.38 14.74 16.96
N GLU A 126 -12.49 14.22 17.50
CA GLU A 126 -12.91 14.32 18.91
C GLU A 126 -12.87 12.93 19.57
N ARG A 127 -12.44 12.82 20.83
CA ARG A 127 -12.50 11.55 21.59
C ARG A 127 -13.81 11.47 22.37
N VAL A 128 -14.42 10.29 22.37
CA VAL A 128 -15.58 9.93 23.19
C VAL A 128 -15.21 8.74 24.07
N SER A 129 -15.57 8.79 25.34
CA SER A 129 -15.35 7.68 26.28
C SER A 129 -16.46 7.52 27.33
N SER A 130 -16.55 6.33 27.92
CA SER A 130 -17.48 6.00 29.01
C SER A 130 -17.06 4.74 29.77
N ILE A 131 -17.58 4.56 30.99
CA ILE A 131 -17.41 3.35 31.81
C ILE A 131 -18.79 2.77 32.15
N PHE A 132 -18.92 1.45 32.10
CA PHE A 132 -20.13 0.75 32.52
C PHE A 132 -19.80 -0.58 33.19
N LYS A 133 -20.75 -1.10 33.98
CA LYS A 133 -20.61 -2.37 34.71
C LYS A 133 -21.62 -3.40 34.20
N ALA A 134 -21.18 -4.65 34.08
CA ALA A 134 -22.02 -5.76 33.67
C ALA A 134 -22.64 -6.46 34.89
N ASN A 135 -23.96 -6.58 34.93
CA ASN A 135 -24.67 -7.15 36.08
C ASN A 135 -24.77 -8.67 36.05
N GLU A 136 -24.63 -9.25 34.86
CA GLU A 136 -24.71 -10.69 34.62
C GLU A 136 -23.74 -11.08 33.51
N ASP A 137 -23.30 -12.35 33.55
CA ASP A 137 -22.51 -12.93 32.46
C ASP A 137 -23.40 -12.97 31.22
N SER A 138 -23.02 -12.26 30.17
CA SER A 138 -23.87 -12.12 29.00
C SER A 138 -23.07 -12.06 27.72
N ASN A 139 -23.54 -12.82 26.73
CA ASN A 139 -23.17 -12.64 25.34
C ASN A 139 -24.03 -11.52 24.79
N THR A 140 -23.43 -10.35 24.57
CA THR A 140 -24.16 -9.19 24.10
C THR A 140 -23.58 -8.64 22.80
N PHE A 141 -24.31 -7.70 22.20
CA PHE A 141 -23.89 -7.03 20.97
C PHE A 141 -23.52 -5.57 21.23
N ILE A 142 -22.39 -5.18 20.66
CA ILE A 142 -22.01 -3.78 20.47
C ILE A 142 -22.30 -3.41 19.02
N TYR A 143 -22.98 -2.28 18.81
CA TYR A 143 -23.34 -1.72 17.51
C TYR A 143 -22.60 -0.41 17.30
N VAL A 144 -22.08 -0.20 16.10
CA VAL A 144 -21.29 0.98 15.73
C VAL A 144 -21.75 1.48 14.36
N GLY A 145 -22.07 2.76 14.24
CA GLY A 145 -22.44 3.38 12.96
C GLY A 145 -23.55 4.43 13.06
N SER A 146 -24.33 4.57 11.98
CA SER A 146 -25.44 5.52 11.88
C SER A 146 -26.70 4.95 12.53
N ILE A 147 -27.18 5.63 13.57
CA ILE A 147 -28.40 5.35 14.32
C ILE A 147 -29.42 6.42 13.93
N ASP A 148 -30.65 5.99 13.63
CA ASP A 148 -31.78 6.88 13.30
C ASP A 148 -31.54 7.80 12.08
N SER A 149 -30.89 7.26 11.02
CA SER A 149 -30.75 7.87 9.67
C SER A 149 -29.81 9.08 9.52
N ALA A 150 -28.66 9.07 10.23
CA ALA A 150 -27.64 10.12 10.13
C ALA A 150 -26.98 10.18 8.73
N ASN A 151 -27.33 11.21 7.94
CA ASN A 151 -26.86 11.41 6.55
C ASN A 151 -25.75 12.46 6.44
N GLY A 152 -24.50 12.07 6.17
CA GLY A 152 -23.37 13.01 5.98
C GLY A 152 -22.11 12.59 6.75
N ALA A 153 -21.72 11.33 6.54
CA ALA A 153 -20.56 10.59 7.07
C ALA A 153 -19.73 11.27 8.18
N SER A 154 -19.92 10.86 9.42
CA SER A 154 -18.88 10.98 10.46
C SER A 154 -17.99 9.73 10.42
N GLN A 155 -16.72 9.86 10.77
CA GLN A 155 -15.76 8.74 10.78
C GLN A 155 -15.45 8.33 12.21
N LEU A 156 -15.50 7.03 12.55
CA LEU A 156 -15.18 6.53 13.90
C LEU A 156 -13.94 5.64 13.86
N GLY A 157 -12.91 6.03 14.58
CA GLY A 157 -11.65 5.29 14.66
C GLY A 157 -11.33 4.87 16.09
N GLN A 158 -10.37 3.96 16.21
CA GLN A 158 -9.76 3.60 17.49
C GLN A 158 -10.79 3.17 18.56
N LEU A 159 -11.75 2.32 18.18
CA LEU A 159 -12.71 1.76 19.13
C LEU A 159 -11.95 0.88 20.13
N THR A 160 -12.21 1.07 21.41
CA THR A 160 -11.50 0.37 22.48
C THR A 160 -12.48 -0.01 23.56
N LEU A 161 -12.54 -1.30 23.90
CA LEU A 161 -13.26 -1.80 25.06
C LEU A 161 -12.29 -2.59 25.93
N ILE A 162 -12.05 -2.14 27.15
CA ILE A 162 -11.10 -2.78 28.06
C ILE A 162 -11.85 -3.24 29.30
N ASP A 163 -11.63 -4.50 29.70
CA ASP A 163 -12.05 -5.01 31.01
C ASP A 163 -11.06 -4.47 32.06
N LEU A 164 -11.52 -3.51 32.84
CA LEU A 164 -10.70 -2.89 33.89
C LEU A 164 -10.61 -3.80 35.12
N SER A 165 -11.55 -4.71 35.31
CA SER A 165 -11.57 -5.59 36.49
C SER A 165 -10.43 -6.61 36.49
N ASP A 166 -9.88 -6.95 35.32
CA ASP A 166 -8.68 -7.78 35.22
C ASP A 166 -7.43 -7.10 35.82
N PHE A 167 -7.41 -5.77 35.88
CA PHE A 167 -6.26 -4.98 36.38
C PHE A 167 -6.49 -4.40 37.76
N PHE A 168 -7.71 -3.92 38.00
CA PHE A 168 -8.06 -3.22 39.22
C PHE A 168 -8.87 -4.08 40.19
N GLY A 169 -9.31 -5.28 39.79
CA GLY A 169 -10.16 -6.16 40.60
C GLY A 169 -11.65 -5.99 40.34
N ILE A 170 -12.43 -7.05 40.62
CA ILE A 170 -13.88 -7.12 40.44
C ILE A 170 -14.56 -6.26 41.53
N ASN A 171 -15.59 -5.49 41.16
CA ASN A 171 -16.37 -4.59 42.04
C ASN A 171 -15.64 -3.35 42.60
N ASN A 172 -14.54 -2.92 41.97
CA ASN A 172 -13.97 -1.62 42.28
C ASN A 172 -14.65 -0.51 41.46
N ASP A 173 -15.17 0.51 42.16
CA ASP A 173 -15.83 1.66 41.55
C ASP A 173 -14.76 2.65 41.05
N LEU A 174 -14.53 2.64 39.73
CA LEU A 174 -13.57 3.52 39.05
C LEU A 174 -14.32 4.62 38.29
N SER A 175 -13.88 5.87 38.43
CA SER A 175 -14.43 6.98 37.64
C SER A 175 -13.75 7.08 36.28
N THR A 176 -14.47 7.56 35.26
CA THR A 176 -13.93 7.75 33.88
C THR A 176 -12.68 8.64 33.88
N VAL A 177 -12.66 9.65 34.75
CA VAL A 177 -11.57 10.62 34.88
C VAL A 177 -10.29 9.97 35.42
N ASP A 178 -10.40 9.07 36.40
CA ASP A 178 -9.24 8.40 36.97
C ASP A 178 -8.58 7.48 35.94
N VAL A 179 -9.39 6.75 35.17
CA VAL A 179 -8.92 5.85 34.11
C VAL A 179 -8.28 6.62 32.97
N GLU A 180 -8.90 7.71 32.49
CA GLU A 180 -8.30 8.53 31.43
C GLU A 180 -6.98 9.19 31.86
N SER A 181 -6.88 9.65 33.11
CA SER A 181 -5.64 10.23 33.63
C SER A 181 -4.48 9.22 33.71
N LEU A 182 -4.80 7.93 33.90
CA LEU A 182 -3.83 6.84 33.90
C LEU A 182 -3.43 6.44 32.48
N LEU A 183 -4.38 6.46 31.53
CA LEU A 183 -4.16 6.05 30.15
C LEU A 183 -3.54 7.14 29.27
N PHE A 184 -3.85 8.41 29.54
CA PHE A 184 -3.51 9.55 28.68
C PHE A 184 -2.85 10.67 29.50
N LYS A 185 -1.66 11.10 29.08
CA LYS A 185 -0.80 12.07 29.81
C LYS A 185 -1.29 13.53 29.78
N SER A 186 -2.49 13.84 29.27
CA SER A 186 -2.92 15.24 29.09
C SER A 186 -3.97 15.69 30.11
N ASN A 187 -3.71 16.85 30.71
CA ASN A 187 -4.68 17.62 31.48
C ASN A 187 -5.64 18.32 30.50
N ALA A 188 -6.58 17.61 29.89
CA ALA A 188 -7.61 18.26 29.10
C ALA A 188 -8.69 18.85 30.03
N THR A 189 -9.36 19.92 29.62
CA THR A 189 -10.60 20.51 30.18
C THR A 189 -11.51 20.78 28.98
N GLY A 190 -12.75 20.28 28.95
CA GLY A 190 -13.59 20.37 27.74
C GLY A 190 -15.05 20.00 27.97
N ASN A 191 -15.94 20.73 27.29
CA ASN A 191 -17.40 20.68 27.36
C ASN A 191 -18.02 19.49 26.59
N PHE A 192 -19.29 19.18 26.87
CA PHE A 192 -20.05 18.01 26.41
C PHE A 192 -20.88 18.31 25.15
N ILE A 193 -20.85 17.45 24.13
CA ILE A 193 -21.73 17.52 22.94
C ILE A 193 -22.74 16.37 23.00
N SER A 194 -24.02 16.68 22.79
CA SER A 194 -25.11 15.72 22.64
C SER A 194 -25.43 15.54 21.15
N LEU A 195 -25.32 14.32 20.60
CA LEU A 195 -25.61 14.04 19.19
C LEU A 195 -27.09 13.65 18.98
N THR A 196 -27.86 14.59 18.43
CA THR A 196 -29.13 14.38 17.71
C THR A 196 -29.29 15.45 16.59
N SER A 197 -29.05 15.09 15.32
CA SER A 197 -29.93 15.32 14.16
C SER A 197 -30.22 16.66 13.29
N ASP A 198 -29.66 16.96 12.04
CA ASP A 198 -30.19 17.26 10.58
C ASP A 198 -29.31 18.03 9.49
N GLN A 199 -29.14 17.52 8.22
CA GLN A 199 -28.88 18.18 6.85
C GLN A 199 -27.54 18.16 5.98
N GLN A 200 -27.64 17.92 4.62
CA GLN A 200 -26.73 17.53 3.44
C GLN A 200 -26.04 18.56 2.43
N LEU A 201 -24.97 18.22 1.62
CA LEU A 201 -24.33 18.90 0.39
C LEU A 201 -23.12 18.10 -0.25
N GLY A 202 -22.80 18.19 -1.58
CA GLY A 202 -21.82 17.34 -2.38
C GLY A 202 -20.78 18.02 -3.36
N TYR A 203 -19.97 17.23 -4.16
CA TYR A 203 -18.76 17.63 -4.97
C TYR A 203 -18.46 16.83 -6.31
N PRO A 204 -17.53 17.26 -7.24
CA PRO A 204 -17.45 16.84 -8.68
C PRO A 204 -16.46 15.70 -9.11
N LEU A 205 -16.55 15.22 -10.38
CA LEU A 205 -15.91 14.00 -11.00
C LEU A 205 -14.45 14.19 -11.55
N LEU A 206 -13.58 13.18 -11.39
CA LEU A 206 -12.16 13.12 -11.88
C LEU A 206 -11.97 12.60 -13.33
N SER A 207 -11.01 13.14 -14.11
CA SER A 207 -10.71 12.74 -15.51
C SER A 207 -9.62 11.66 -15.67
N ASP A 208 -9.66 10.89 -16.77
CA ASP A 208 -8.66 9.83 -17.07
C ASP A 208 -7.25 10.39 -17.30
N GLU A 209 -7.14 11.57 -17.94
CA GLU A 209 -5.86 12.25 -18.17
C GLU A 209 -5.17 12.63 -16.86
N SER A 210 -5.94 13.18 -15.91
CA SER A 210 -5.43 13.51 -14.57
C SER A 210 -4.93 12.27 -13.84
N CYS A 211 -5.62 11.13 -13.99
CA CYS A 211 -5.18 9.87 -13.41
C CYS A 211 -3.85 9.39 -14.02
N ILE A 212 -3.73 9.41 -15.34
CA ILE A 212 -2.49 9.00 -16.03
C ILE A 212 -1.33 9.93 -15.62
N GLN A 213 -1.58 11.25 -15.54
CA GLN A 213 -0.55 12.21 -15.12
C GLN A 213 -0.09 11.94 -13.69
N GLN A 214 -1.01 11.69 -12.75
CA GLN A 214 -0.66 11.32 -11.37
C GLN A 214 0.23 10.07 -11.31
N PHE A 215 0.00 9.10 -12.19
CA PHE A 215 0.85 7.91 -12.26
C PHE A 215 2.25 8.23 -12.81
N ILE A 216 2.36 9.08 -13.84
CA ILE A 216 3.65 9.53 -14.38
C ILE A 216 4.44 10.32 -13.33
N ASP A 217 3.76 11.14 -12.53
CA ASP A 217 4.38 11.87 -11.43
C ASP A 217 4.94 10.90 -10.37
N ALA A 218 4.20 9.84 -10.05
CA ALA A 218 4.65 8.78 -9.16
C ALA A 218 5.86 8.00 -9.75
N MET A 219 5.91 7.75 -11.07
CA MET A 219 7.09 7.14 -11.71
C MET A 219 8.36 7.99 -11.52
N ASN A 220 8.23 9.30 -11.65
CA ASN A 220 9.34 10.23 -11.46
C ASN A 220 9.68 10.46 -9.98
N GLU A 221 8.70 10.38 -9.08
CA GLU A 221 8.95 10.36 -7.64
C GLU A 221 9.72 9.10 -7.24
N LYS A 222 9.30 7.94 -7.75
CA LYS A 222 9.99 6.67 -7.51
C LYS A 222 11.40 6.66 -8.09
N SER A 223 11.62 7.21 -9.29
CA SER A 223 12.97 7.28 -9.87
C SER A 223 13.93 8.06 -8.96
N ARG A 224 13.48 9.16 -8.35
CA ARG A 224 14.27 9.91 -7.36
C ARG A 224 14.54 9.10 -6.10
N LEU A 225 13.54 8.40 -5.56
CA LEU A 225 13.71 7.52 -4.39
C LEU A 225 14.72 6.40 -4.64
N LEU A 226 14.76 5.89 -5.88
CA LEU A 226 15.73 4.87 -6.30
C LEU A 226 17.09 5.44 -6.72
N SER A 227 17.32 6.75 -6.53
CA SER A 227 18.54 7.44 -6.95
C SER A 227 18.84 7.39 -8.45
N MET A 228 17.81 7.19 -9.28
CA MET A 228 17.89 7.26 -10.76
C MET A 228 17.91 8.72 -11.23
N THR A 229 18.95 9.45 -10.84
CA THR A 229 19.05 10.92 -10.96
C THR A 229 19.10 11.46 -12.38
N LYS A 230 19.34 10.60 -13.38
CA LYS A 230 19.40 10.97 -14.81
C LYS A 230 18.22 10.40 -15.61
N THR A 231 17.14 10.05 -14.92
CA THR A 231 15.93 9.44 -15.51
C THR A 231 14.72 10.35 -15.40
N ILE A 232 14.02 10.52 -16.52
CA ILE A 232 12.73 11.22 -16.62
C ILE A 232 11.77 10.36 -17.44
N PHE A 233 10.64 9.98 -16.84
CA PHE A 233 9.55 9.28 -17.50
C PHE A 233 8.49 10.27 -17.98
N LYS A 234 7.97 10.05 -19.20
CA LYS A 234 6.88 10.85 -19.80
C LYS A 234 5.62 10.02 -20.09
N ASN A 235 5.72 8.70 -20.02
CA ASN A 235 4.62 7.77 -20.17
C ASN A 235 4.95 6.42 -19.54
N SER A 236 3.91 5.61 -19.27
CA SER A 236 4.05 4.28 -18.65
C SER A 236 4.47 3.19 -19.63
N HIS A 237 4.21 3.36 -20.93
CA HIS A 237 4.44 2.31 -21.94
C HIS A 237 5.83 2.37 -22.58
N GLY A 238 6.51 3.51 -22.57
CA GLY A 238 7.84 3.68 -23.17
C GLY A 238 7.84 3.90 -24.68
N LEU A 239 6.79 4.52 -25.25
CA LEU A 239 6.95 5.09 -26.60
C LEU A 239 7.86 6.32 -26.48
N VAL A 240 8.61 6.60 -27.55
CA VAL A 240 9.49 7.77 -27.60
C VAL A 240 8.66 9.03 -27.40
N ALA A 241 9.08 9.84 -26.42
CA ALA A 241 8.48 11.12 -26.09
C ALA A 241 9.60 12.12 -25.83
N ASP A 242 9.37 13.37 -26.17
CA ASP A 242 10.37 14.41 -25.99
C ASP A 242 10.72 14.59 -24.50
N GLY A 243 12.02 14.71 -24.21
CA GLY A 243 12.54 14.74 -22.84
C GLY A 243 12.44 13.43 -22.04
N GLN A 244 12.00 12.30 -22.62
CA GLN A 244 12.03 11.00 -21.96
C GLN A 244 13.41 10.34 -22.10
N VAL A 245 14.14 10.24 -20.98
CA VAL A 245 15.53 9.77 -20.97
C VAL A 245 15.82 8.92 -19.74
N SER A 246 16.84 8.08 -19.84
CA SER A 246 17.46 7.35 -18.73
C SER A 246 18.90 6.97 -19.11
N THR A 247 19.59 6.26 -18.23
CA THR A 247 20.97 5.78 -18.43
C THR A 247 21.04 4.28 -18.16
N SER A 248 22.09 3.60 -18.64
CA SER A 248 22.25 2.18 -18.37
C SER A 248 22.53 1.90 -16.89
N ARG A 249 23.19 2.83 -16.18
CA ARG A 249 23.35 2.82 -14.72
C ARG A 249 22.02 2.91 -13.97
N ASP A 250 21.16 3.87 -14.33
CA ASP A 250 19.84 4.04 -13.68
C ASP A 250 18.94 2.83 -13.92
N MET A 251 18.99 2.25 -15.13
CA MET A 251 18.25 1.03 -15.44
C MET A 251 18.72 -0.19 -14.62
N LEU A 252 20.00 -0.26 -14.21
CA LEU A 252 20.47 -1.30 -13.29
C LEU A 252 19.88 -1.14 -11.88
N LEU A 253 19.73 0.09 -11.38
CA LEU A 253 19.06 0.37 -10.10
C LEU A 253 17.61 -0.13 -10.11
N LEU A 254 16.88 0.19 -11.18
CA LEU A 254 15.51 -0.29 -11.37
C LEU A 254 15.46 -1.83 -11.44
N ALA A 255 16.42 -2.44 -12.12
CA ALA A 255 16.52 -3.89 -12.25
C ALA A 255 16.79 -4.60 -10.91
N LEU A 256 17.60 -4.02 -10.04
CA LEU A 256 17.82 -4.54 -8.68
C LEU A 256 16.56 -4.54 -7.84
N GLN A 257 15.78 -3.46 -7.91
CA GLN A 257 14.48 -3.37 -7.24
C GLN A 257 13.53 -4.43 -7.78
N ALA A 258 13.50 -4.61 -9.10
CA ALA A 258 12.70 -5.65 -9.72
C ALA A 258 13.14 -7.07 -9.29
N ALA A 259 14.45 -7.32 -9.23
CA ALA A 259 15.00 -8.60 -8.79
C ALA A 259 14.73 -8.90 -7.31
N GLY A 260 14.60 -7.86 -6.47
CA GLY A 260 14.29 -7.99 -5.05
C GLY A 260 12.79 -8.10 -4.72
N THR A 261 11.92 -7.92 -5.72
CA THR A 261 10.46 -7.95 -5.52
C THR A 261 9.91 -9.32 -5.94
N GLU A 262 9.51 -10.15 -4.99
CA GLU A 262 9.17 -11.57 -5.23
C GLU A 262 8.10 -11.76 -6.32
N ASN A 263 6.99 -11.02 -6.24
CA ASN A 263 5.91 -11.10 -7.24
C ASN A 263 6.36 -10.63 -8.63
N LEU A 264 7.25 -9.64 -8.70
CA LEU A 264 7.78 -9.15 -9.96
C LEU A 264 8.75 -10.16 -10.57
N LEU A 265 9.67 -10.71 -9.78
CA LEU A 265 10.66 -11.69 -10.23
C LEU A 265 10.01 -12.93 -10.85
N LYS A 266 8.94 -13.45 -10.22
CA LYS A 266 8.15 -14.59 -10.74
C LYS A 266 7.62 -14.33 -12.15
N VAL A 267 7.08 -13.14 -12.40
CA VAL A 267 6.56 -12.76 -13.72
C VAL A 267 7.69 -12.48 -14.70
N TRP A 268 8.75 -11.81 -14.24
CA TRP A 268 9.83 -11.31 -15.08
C TRP A 268 10.65 -12.44 -15.71
N GLY A 269 10.84 -13.55 -14.99
CA GLY A 269 11.52 -14.75 -15.47
C GLY A 269 10.65 -15.72 -16.27
N ALA A 270 9.34 -15.47 -16.40
CA ALA A 270 8.45 -16.39 -17.09
C ALA A 270 8.70 -16.41 -18.61
N LYS A 271 8.84 -17.61 -19.18
CA LYS A 271 9.03 -17.80 -20.63
C LYS A 271 7.73 -17.72 -21.41
N ASN A 272 6.65 -18.27 -20.84
CA ASN A 272 5.33 -18.33 -21.42
C ASN A 272 4.26 -18.11 -20.35
N TYR A 273 3.11 -17.61 -20.74
CA TYR A 273 1.94 -17.46 -19.88
C TYR A 273 0.67 -17.43 -20.73
N THR A 274 -0.47 -17.88 -20.20
CA THR A 274 -1.76 -17.79 -20.90
C THR A 274 -2.66 -16.83 -20.15
N VAL A 275 -3.07 -15.76 -20.83
CA VAL A 275 -4.02 -14.78 -20.28
C VAL A 275 -5.42 -15.15 -20.75
N SER A 276 -6.39 -15.10 -19.83
CA SER A 276 -7.81 -15.07 -20.15
C SER A 276 -8.30 -13.63 -20.16
N ILE A 277 -8.85 -13.18 -21.28
CA ILE A 277 -9.47 -11.86 -21.41
C ILE A 277 -10.98 -12.06 -21.34
N GLU A 278 -11.62 -11.30 -20.46
CA GLU A 278 -13.07 -11.25 -20.30
C GLU A 278 -13.67 -10.02 -21.00
N GLY A 279 -15.00 -9.93 -21.00
CA GLY A 279 -15.74 -8.83 -21.62
C GLY A 279 -16.23 -9.14 -23.04
N PRO A 280 -16.63 -8.12 -23.82
CA PRO A 280 -17.28 -8.30 -25.13
C PRO A 280 -16.40 -9.01 -26.17
N HIS A 281 -15.09 -8.98 -26.00
CA HIS A 281 -14.10 -9.59 -26.90
C HIS A 281 -13.35 -10.75 -26.23
N ALA A 282 -14.04 -11.52 -25.39
CA ALA A 282 -13.45 -12.58 -24.60
C ALA A 282 -12.63 -13.58 -25.45
N ARG A 283 -11.40 -13.83 -25.02
CA ARG A 283 -10.42 -14.67 -25.74
C ARG A 283 -9.27 -15.07 -24.83
N GLU A 284 -8.58 -16.14 -25.19
CA GLU A 284 -7.30 -16.51 -24.56
C GLU A 284 -6.11 -16.07 -25.42
N LEU A 285 -5.04 -15.60 -24.75
CA LEU A 285 -3.80 -15.22 -25.40
C LEU A 285 -2.62 -16.02 -24.83
N LYS A 286 -1.88 -16.68 -25.71
CA LYS A 286 -0.61 -17.34 -25.35
C LYS A 286 0.54 -16.34 -25.52
N LEU A 287 1.11 -15.92 -24.39
CA LEU A 287 2.21 -14.97 -24.33
C LEU A 287 3.54 -15.70 -24.35
N ARG A 288 4.54 -15.06 -24.99
CA ARG A 288 5.94 -15.48 -24.98
C ARG A 288 6.83 -14.31 -24.60
N SER A 289 7.88 -14.59 -23.85
CA SER A 289 8.86 -13.61 -23.42
C SER A 289 9.75 -13.16 -24.58
N LEU A 290 9.89 -11.85 -24.79
CA LEU A 290 10.76 -11.27 -25.83
C LEU A 290 12.26 -11.27 -25.45
N VAL A 291 12.58 -11.61 -24.21
CA VAL A 291 13.96 -11.70 -23.69
C VAL A 291 14.50 -13.13 -23.69
N ALA A 292 13.63 -14.14 -23.80
CA ALA A 292 14.03 -15.53 -23.97
C ALA A 292 14.70 -15.68 -25.34
N SER A 293 16.03 -15.68 -25.35
CA SER A 293 16.87 -15.71 -26.54
C SER A 293 17.83 -16.91 -26.48
N PRO A 294 17.86 -17.77 -27.51
CA PRO A 294 18.81 -18.88 -27.58
C PRO A 294 20.27 -18.42 -27.38
N LEU A 295 20.63 -17.24 -27.89
CA LEU A 295 21.98 -16.67 -27.78
C LEU A 295 22.44 -16.46 -26.33
N ILE A 296 21.50 -16.24 -25.40
CA ILE A 296 21.78 -16.10 -23.97
C ILE A 296 21.69 -17.48 -23.30
N GLU A 297 20.65 -18.25 -23.61
CA GLU A 297 20.34 -19.53 -22.97
C GLU A 297 21.37 -20.64 -23.25
N GLU A 298 22.20 -20.49 -24.28
CA GLU A 298 23.38 -21.36 -24.52
C GLU A 298 24.38 -21.34 -23.35
N GLU A 299 24.52 -20.20 -22.66
CA GLU A 299 25.57 -19.99 -21.66
C GLU A 299 25.02 -19.60 -20.28
N TYR A 300 23.85 -18.96 -20.22
CA TYR A 300 23.26 -18.39 -19.01
C TYR A 300 21.79 -18.73 -18.87
N THR A 301 21.33 -18.90 -17.64
CA THR A 301 19.89 -18.94 -17.35
C THR A 301 19.37 -17.52 -17.21
N PHE A 302 18.42 -17.14 -18.05
CA PHE A 302 17.70 -15.88 -17.87
C PHE A 302 16.67 -15.99 -16.74
N LEU A 303 16.67 -15.03 -15.82
CA LEU A 303 15.77 -14.98 -14.66
C LEU A 303 14.82 -13.78 -14.66
N GLY A 304 15.03 -12.82 -15.56
CA GLY A 304 14.23 -11.59 -15.61
C GLY A 304 14.83 -10.56 -16.56
N GLY A 305 14.01 -9.76 -17.22
CA GLY A 305 14.51 -8.73 -18.12
C GLY A 305 13.48 -8.12 -19.04
N LYS A 306 13.92 -7.10 -19.76
CA LYS A 306 13.06 -6.36 -20.68
C LYS A 306 13.83 -5.90 -21.90
N THR A 307 13.16 -5.92 -23.04
CA THR A 307 13.67 -5.41 -24.31
C THR A 307 13.01 -4.10 -24.69
N GLY A 308 13.74 -3.31 -25.48
CA GLY A 308 13.26 -2.07 -26.04
C GLY A 308 13.79 -1.83 -27.45
N THR A 309 12.97 -1.24 -28.31
CA THR A 309 13.35 -0.88 -29.68
C THR A 309 13.05 0.60 -29.89
N VAL A 310 14.09 1.40 -30.08
CA VAL A 310 13.94 2.82 -30.48
C VAL A 310 13.62 2.87 -31.96
N ASN A 311 14.41 2.16 -32.77
CA ASN A 311 14.20 1.94 -34.19
C ASN A 311 15.00 0.70 -34.64
N ALA A 312 14.95 0.35 -35.93
CA ALA A 312 15.64 -0.83 -36.47
C ALA A 312 17.16 -0.86 -36.21
N LYS A 313 17.79 0.30 -35.94
CA LYS A 313 19.23 0.46 -35.74
C LYS A 313 19.62 0.80 -34.29
N LYS A 314 18.66 0.92 -33.36
CA LYS A 314 18.91 1.26 -31.96
C LYS A 314 17.97 0.46 -31.06
N THR A 315 18.52 -0.49 -30.33
CA THR A 315 17.78 -1.37 -29.42
C THR A 315 18.43 -1.45 -28.04
N ASN A 316 17.60 -1.74 -27.04
CA ASN A 316 18.00 -1.83 -25.65
C ASN A 316 17.61 -3.20 -25.10
N VAL A 317 18.38 -3.68 -24.12
CA VAL A 317 18.01 -4.84 -23.31
C VAL A 317 18.48 -4.65 -21.88
N LEU A 318 17.67 -5.11 -20.94
CA LEU A 318 17.98 -5.27 -19.53
C LEU A 318 17.79 -6.75 -19.18
N LEU A 319 18.77 -7.39 -18.56
CA LEU A 319 18.75 -8.81 -18.22
C LEU A 319 19.28 -9.07 -16.80
N LEU A 320 18.60 -9.96 -16.09
CA LEU A 320 19.04 -10.70 -14.92
C LEU A 320 19.39 -12.12 -15.37
N LEU A 321 20.66 -12.49 -15.23
CA LEU A 321 21.21 -13.73 -15.71
C LEU A 321 21.89 -14.49 -14.56
N ALA A 322 21.77 -15.81 -14.57
CA ALA A 322 22.56 -16.71 -13.74
C ALA A 322 23.54 -17.50 -14.61
N ASP A 323 24.80 -17.58 -14.19
CA ASP A 323 25.75 -18.49 -14.82
C ASP A 323 25.61 -19.93 -14.28
N LYS A 324 26.40 -20.86 -14.83
CA LYS A 324 26.40 -22.27 -14.42
C LYS A 324 26.84 -22.50 -12.97
N ALA A 325 27.54 -21.53 -12.37
CA ALA A 325 27.94 -21.56 -10.97
C ALA A 325 26.94 -20.84 -10.05
N SER A 326 25.76 -20.48 -10.58
CA SER A 326 24.71 -19.74 -9.87
C SER A 326 25.10 -18.33 -9.41
N ASN A 327 26.13 -17.75 -10.01
CA ASN A 327 26.40 -16.32 -9.83
C ASN A 327 25.37 -15.51 -10.61
N LEU A 328 24.82 -14.48 -9.97
CA LEU A 328 23.81 -13.61 -10.54
C LEU A 328 24.45 -12.35 -11.14
N PHE A 329 24.05 -12.01 -12.36
CA PHE A 329 24.50 -10.82 -13.08
C PHE A 329 23.30 -9.99 -13.54
N LEU A 330 23.38 -8.68 -13.31
CA LEU A 330 22.48 -7.72 -13.93
C LEU A 330 23.24 -6.95 -14.99
N THR A 331 22.68 -6.88 -16.19
CA THR A 331 23.28 -6.14 -17.29
C THR A 331 22.25 -5.32 -18.05
N THR A 332 22.63 -4.10 -18.40
CA THR A 332 21.87 -3.22 -19.28
C THR A 332 22.73 -2.87 -20.49
N VAL A 333 22.13 -2.94 -21.68
CA VAL A 333 22.68 -2.49 -22.95
C VAL A 333 21.71 -1.52 -23.58
N MET A 334 22.18 -0.34 -24.00
CA MET A 334 21.37 0.69 -24.63
C MET A 334 21.99 1.18 -25.93
N GLY A 335 21.15 1.31 -26.96
CA GLY A 335 21.57 1.79 -28.27
C GLY A 335 22.39 0.80 -29.09
N ALA A 336 22.22 -0.52 -28.89
CA ALA A 336 22.82 -1.54 -29.74
C ALA A 336 22.29 -1.45 -31.18
N THR A 337 23.15 -1.77 -32.16
CA THR A 337 22.87 -1.50 -33.58
C THR A 337 21.80 -2.40 -34.21
N SER A 338 21.39 -3.47 -33.53
CA SER A 338 20.33 -4.38 -33.98
C SER A 338 19.72 -5.15 -32.80
N ASN A 339 18.57 -5.78 -33.05
CA ASN A 339 17.88 -6.63 -32.08
C ASN A 339 18.72 -7.83 -31.62
N GLU A 340 19.59 -8.35 -32.48
CA GLU A 340 20.50 -9.46 -32.15
C GLU A 340 21.71 -8.95 -31.34
N ASN A 341 22.30 -7.83 -31.79
CA ASN A 341 23.49 -7.28 -31.18
C ASN A 341 23.30 -6.87 -29.72
N ARG A 342 22.10 -6.46 -29.30
CA ARG A 342 21.84 -6.17 -27.87
C ARG A 342 22.07 -7.38 -26.97
N PHE A 343 21.76 -8.59 -27.44
CA PHE A 343 21.97 -9.83 -26.69
C PHE A 343 23.44 -10.27 -26.76
N ILE A 344 24.07 -10.11 -27.92
CA ILE A 344 25.51 -10.36 -28.08
C ILE A 344 26.32 -9.46 -27.13
N ASP A 345 26.02 -8.15 -27.11
CA ASP A 345 26.69 -7.18 -26.25
C ASP A 345 26.43 -7.48 -24.76
N ALA A 346 25.19 -7.84 -24.39
CA ALA A 346 24.87 -8.24 -23.02
C ALA A 346 25.67 -9.47 -22.58
N ARG A 347 25.78 -10.49 -23.45
CA ARG A 347 26.60 -11.68 -23.21
C ARG A 347 28.08 -11.32 -23.03
N LYS A 348 28.60 -10.43 -23.87
CA LYS A 348 29.99 -9.93 -23.76
C LYS A 348 30.22 -9.22 -22.43
N LEU A 349 29.30 -8.33 -22.02
CA LEU A 349 29.38 -7.63 -20.73
C LEU A 349 29.47 -8.63 -19.57
N VAL A 350 28.62 -9.65 -19.53
CA VAL A 350 28.67 -10.66 -18.45
C VAL A 350 29.98 -11.46 -18.47
N LYS A 351 30.50 -11.84 -19.64
CA LYS A 351 31.81 -12.50 -19.74
C LYS A 351 32.95 -11.61 -19.21
N ILE A 352 32.91 -10.32 -19.50
CA ILE A 352 33.89 -9.34 -19.00
C ILE A 352 33.77 -9.23 -17.48
N ALA A 353 32.55 -9.15 -16.94
CA ALA A 353 32.30 -9.12 -15.51
C ALA A 353 32.86 -10.37 -14.81
N GLN A 354 32.64 -11.57 -15.36
CA GLN A 354 33.19 -12.82 -14.83
C GLN A 354 34.72 -12.80 -14.80
N LYS A 355 35.38 -12.35 -15.87
CA LYS A 355 36.85 -12.19 -15.87
C LYS A 355 37.31 -11.19 -14.82
N ARG A 356 36.59 -10.07 -14.65
CA ARG A 356 36.92 -9.05 -13.64
C ARG A 356 36.71 -9.47 -12.20
N LEU A 357 35.80 -10.42 -11.93
CA LEU A 357 35.70 -11.04 -10.61
C LEU A 357 37.00 -11.77 -10.22
N SER A 358 37.69 -12.39 -11.19
CA SER A 358 38.98 -13.05 -10.96
C SER A 358 40.20 -12.12 -11.09
N ASN A 359 40.11 -11.11 -11.96
CA ASN A 359 41.18 -10.15 -12.22
C ASN A 359 40.57 -8.74 -12.39
N PRO A 360 40.47 -7.95 -11.31
CA PRO A 360 39.83 -6.62 -11.33
C PRO A 360 40.42 -5.65 -12.35
N SER A 361 41.69 -5.82 -12.74
CA SER A 361 42.38 -4.97 -13.72
C SER A 361 42.19 -5.41 -15.17
N TYR A 362 41.43 -6.49 -15.44
CA TYR A 362 41.17 -6.97 -16.80
C TYR A 362 40.54 -5.89 -17.68
N GLN A 363 41.12 -5.66 -18.85
CA GLN A 363 40.58 -4.79 -19.89
C GLN A 363 40.17 -5.63 -21.11
N PRO A 364 38.95 -5.46 -21.64
CA PRO A 364 38.52 -6.18 -22.82
C PRO A 364 39.05 -5.54 -24.11
N ASP A 365 39.45 -6.37 -25.07
CA ASP A 365 39.86 -5.92 -26.41
C ASP A 365 38.67 -5.76 -27.38
N GLU A 366 37.55 -6.40 -27.08
CA GLU A 366 36.37 -6.42 -27.94
C GLU A 366 35.50 -5.16 -27.78
N LYS A 367 35.18 -4.51 -28.91
CA LYS A 367 34.22 -3.41 -28.94
C LYS A 367 32.77 -3.94 -28.88
N LEU A 368 31.94 -3.26 -28.11
CA LEU A 368 30.48 -3.44 -28.11
C LEU A 368 29.85 -2.62 -29.24
N SER A 369 28.70 -3.07 -29.75
CA SER A 369 27.91 -2.30 -30.72
C SER A 369 27.10 -1.17 -30.07
N ALA A 370 26.82 -1.31 -28.78
CA ALA A 370 26.00 -0.41 -28.00
C ALA A 370 26.67 0.94 -27.75
N VAL A 371 25.82 1.97 -27.62
CA VAL A 371 26.25 3.31 -27.22
C VAL A 371 26.60 3.34 -25.74
N SER A 372 25.83 2.64 -24.91
CA SER A 372 25.99 2.57 -23.47
C SER A 372 25.72 1.16 -22.95
N GLY A 373 26.44 0.74 -21.91
CA GLY A 373 26.17 -0.52 -21.22
C GLY A 373 26.86 -0.65 -19.88
N SER A 374 26.25 -1.41 -18.99
CA SER A 374 26.76 -1.66 -17.63
C SER A 374 26.46 -3.09 -17.21
N VAL A 375 27.28 -3.62 -16.31
CA VAL A 375 27.07 -4.92 -15.71
C VAL A 375 27.57 -4.93 -14.27
N LEU A 376 26.82 -5.59 -13.39
CA LEU A 376 27.21 -5.89 -12.02
C LEU A 376 26.92 -7.35 -11.69
N ALA A 377 27.65 -7.89 -10.71
CA ALA A 377 27.28 -9.13 -10.05
C ALA A 377 26.45 -8.80 -8.81
N ILE A 378 25.37 -9.54 -8.57
CA ILE A 378 24.59 -9.42 -7.35
C ILE A 378 25.23 -10.31 -6.29
N THR A 379 25.67 -9.70 -5.19
CA THR A 379 26.08 -10.41 -3.97
C THR A 379 25.06 -10.12 -2.87
N GLY A 380 24.58 -11.17 -2.20
CA GLY A 380 23.53 -11.06 -1.18
C GLY A 380 22.13 -10.76 -1.73
N HIS A 381 21.19 -10.38 -0.86
CA HIS A 381 19.82 -10.04 -1.25
C HIS A 381 19.78 -8.72 -2.06
N PRO A 382 19.14 -8.66 -3.23
CA PRO A 382 19.13 -7.48 -4.11
C PRO A 382 18.69 -6.17 -3.42
N LEU A 383 17.73 -6.25 -2.49
CA LEU A 383 17.23 -5.08 -1.74
C LEU A 383 18.23 -4.48 -0.74
N PHE A 384 19.32 -5.19 -0.38
CA PHE A 384 20.37 -4.58 0.45
C PHE A 384 21.06 -3.40 -0.24
N TRP A 385 21.00 -3.35 -1.57
CA TRP A 385 21.60 -2.30 -2.39
C TRP A 385 20.62 -1.18 -2.76
N ALA A 386 19.42 -1.16 -2.15
CA ALA A 386 18.32 -0.26 -2.54
C ALA A 386 18.70 1.23 -2.53
N ASN A 387 19.68 1.65 -1.71
CA ASN A 387 20.11 3.05 -1.57
C ASN A 387 21.56 3.30 -1.99
N ALA A 388 22.29 2.28 -2.48
CA ALA A 388 23.66 2.42 -2.96
C ALA A 388 24.00 1.26 -3.91
N LEU A 389 23.89 1.50 -5.22
CA LEU A 389 24.26 0.50 -6.23
C LEU A 389 25.76 0.16 -6.09
N PRO A 390 26.14 -1.12 -5.96
CA PRO A 390 27.56 -1.47 -6.04
C PRO A 390 28.17 -0.93 -7.34
N PRO A 391 29.47 -0.60 -7.35
CA PRO A 391 30.13 -0.17 -8.56
C PRO A 391 29.95 -1.22 -9.65
N SER A 392 29.69 -0.77 -10.89
CA SER A 392 29.62 -1.65 -12.05
C SER A 392 30.94 -2.44 -12.13
N LEU A 393 30.87 -3.75 -12.37
CA LEU A 393 32.08 -4.55 -12.62
C LEU A 393 32.73 -4.11 -13.94
N TYR A 394 31.92 -3.73 -14.92
CA TYR A 394 32.35 -3.11 -16.16
C TYR A 394 31.27 -2.17 -16.69
N GLU A 395 31.69 -1.11 -17.38
CA GLU A 395 30.81 -0.10 -17.93
C GLU A 395 31.38 0.50 -19.22
N ILE A 396 30.49 0.96 -20.10
CA ILE A 396 30.79 1.78 -21.25
C ILE A 396 29.74 2.90 -21.28
N ASN A 397 30.18 4.15 -21.13
CA ASN A 397 29.34 5.35 -21.18
C ASN A 397 28.06 5.19 -20.33
N GLU A 398 28.17 4.65 -19.11
CA GLU A 398 26.99 4.23 -18.34
C GLU A 398 26.05 5.37 -17.94
N ASN A 399 26.59 6.59 -18.01
CA ASN A 399 25.95 7.84 -17.70
C ASN A 399 25.32 8.55 -18.93
N GLU A 400 25.48 7.98 -20.12
CA GLU A 400 24.91 8.50 -21.36
C GLU A 400 23.39 8.45 -21.33
N GLN A 401 22.75 9.59 -21.59
CA GLN A 401 21.30 9.71 -21.58
C GLN A 401 20.70 9.24 -22.91
N LEU A 402 19.94 8.16 -22.85
CA LEU A 402 19.32 7.53 -24.01
C LEU A 402 17.83 7.29 -23.74
N ALA A 403 17.04 7.12 -24.80
CA ALA A 403 15.64 6.76 -24.66
C ALA A 403 15.50 5.35 -24.04
N PRO A 404 14.88 5.18 -22.86
CA PRO A 404 14.71 3.89 -22.21
C PRO A 404 13.72 2.97 -22.92
N VAL A 405 12.81 3.57 -23.70
CA VAL A 405 11.71 2.90 -24.42
C VAL A 405 10.97 1.89 -23.53
N SER A 406 10.67 0.68 -24.01
CA SER A 406 9.91 -0.33 -23.26
C SER A 406 10.55 -0.82 -21.95
N LEU A 407 11.78 -0.41 -21.61
CA LEU A 407 12.32 -0.64 -20.27
C LEU A 407 11.49 0.07 -19.18
N ASN A 408 10.77 1.15 -19.52
CA ASN A 408 9.85 1.87 -18.62
C ASN A 408 8.82 0.95 -17.94
N LYS A 409 8.39 -0.12 -18.62
CA LYS A 409 7.37 -1.02 -18.09
C LYS A 409 7.82 -1.77 -16.84
N VAL A 410 9.12 -1.85 -16.58
CA VAL A 410 9.64 -2.37 -15.30
C VAL A 410 9.26 -1.43 -14.15
N MET A 411 9.37 -0.11 -14.34
CA MET A 411 8.92 0.90 -13.36
C MET A 411 7.39 0.87 -13.22
N THR A 412 6.65 0.74 -14.32
CA THR A 412 5.18 0.62 -14.29
C THR A 412 4.73 -0.61 -13.51
N ALA A 413 5.39 -1.76 -13.71
CA ALA A 413 5.10 -2.98 -12.96
C ALA A 413 5.41 -2.84 -11.47
N LEU A 414 6.52 -2.17 -11.11
CA LEU A 414 6.87 -1.91 -9.72
C LEU A 414 5.81 -1.05 -9.01
N LEU A 415 5.38 0.06 -9.60
CA LEU A 415 4.34 0.91 -9.01
C LEU A 415 2.97 0.22 -8.94
N LEU A 416 2.63 -0.64 -9.91
CA LEU A 416 1.41 -1.44 -9.81
C LEU A 416 1.43 -2.27 -8.52
N LEU A 417 2.53 -2.98 -8.25
CA LEU A 417 2.65 -3.83 -7.07
C LEU A 417 2.63 -3.05 -5.74
N GLU A 418 3.06 -1.79 -5.74
CA GLU A 418 3.04 -0.92 -4.55
C GLU A 418 1.63 -0.39 -4.22
N HIS A 419 0.74 -0.31 -5.21
CA HIS A 419 -0.59 0.30 -5.07
C HIS A 419 -1.75 -0.67 -5.28
N VAL A 420 -1.46 -1.94 -5.57
CA VAL A 420 -2.45 -3.00 -5.77
C VAL A 420 -2.09 -4.20 -4.91
N VAL A 421 -2.86 -4.42 -3.84
CA VAL A 421 -2.66 -5.55 -2.91
C VAL A 421 -3.20 -6.85 -3.50
N ASN A 422 -4.39 -6.82 -4.09
CA ASN A 422 -5.01 -8.00 -4.70
C ASN A 422 -4.76 -8.06 -6.21
N LEU A 423 -3.79 -8.86 -6.65
CA LEU A 423 -3.46 -9.00 -8.08
C LEU A 423 -4.52 -9.76 -8.89
N HIS A 424 -5.45 -10.47 -8.25
CA HIS A 424 -6.58 -11.12 -8.90
C HIS A 424 -7.76 -10.17 -9.14
N GLU A 425 -7.72 -8.97 -8.55
CA GLU A 425 -8.68 -7.93 -8.88
C GLU A 425 -8.54 -7.55 -10.36
N THR A 426 -9.68 -7.32 -11.01
CA THR A 426 -9.77 -7.04 -12.43
C THR A 426 -10.02 -5.57 -12.71
N PHE A 427 -9.57 -5.09 -13.87
CA PHE A 427 -9.96 -3.79 -14.40
C PHE A 427 -10.30 -3.88 -15.89
N THR A 428 -11.13 -2.95 -16.33
CA THR A 428 -11.61 -2.89 -17.71
C THR A 428 -10.89 -1.80 -18.49
N PHE A 429 -10.49 -2.14 -19.72
CA PHE A 429 -9.89 -1.21 -20.67
C PHE A 429 -10.93 -0.20 -21.17
N LYS A 430 -10.50 1.05 -21.33
CA LYS A 430 -11.23 2.14 -21.97
C LYS A 430 -10.60 2.48 -23.32
N GLU A 431 -11.31 3.23 -24.14
CA GLU A 431 -10.77 3.78 -25.39
C GLU A 431 -9.49 4.60 -25.17
N SER A 432 -9.41 5.33 -24.05
CA SER A 432 -8.23 6.10 -23.65
C SER A 432 -6.98 5.25 -23.38
N ASP A 433 -7.12 3.94 -23.20
CA ASP A 433 -5.99 3.04 -22.97
C ASP A 433 -5.39 2.47 -24.24
N ILE A 434 -6.13 2.47 -25.35
CA ILE A 434 -5.77 1.76 -26.57
C ILE A 434 -4.60 2.46 -27.25
N THR A 435 -3.41 1.89 -27.04
CA THR A 435 -2.13 2.46 -27.44
C THR A 435 -1.48 1.59 -28.49
N ARG A 436 -1.13 2.19 -29.64
CA ARG A 436 -0.44 1.51 -30.74
C ARG A 436 0.94 0.99 -30.33
N GLY A 437 1.48 0.06 -31.11
CA GLY A 437 2.85 -0.44 -30.96
C GLY A 437 2.90 -1.91 -30.56
N SER A 438 3.72 -2.24 -29.57
CA SER A 438 3.97 -3.63 -29.16
C SER A 438 2.90 -4.21 -28.25
N GLY A 439 2.79 -5.54 -28.28
CA GLY A 439 1.83 -6.33 -27.50
C GLY A 439 0.73 -6.95 -28.35
N PRO A 440 -0.10 -7.82 -27.75
CA PRO A 440 -1.33 -8.26 -28.38
C PRO A 440 -2.31 -7.09 -28.52
N GLN A 441 -3.23 -7.23 -29.48
CA GLN A 441 -4.31 -6.27 -29.65
C GLN A 441 -5.25 -6.33 -28.44
N MET A 442 -5.54 -5.16 -27.86
CA MET A 442 -6.51 -4.95 -26.79
C MET A 442 -7.66 -4.09 -27.31
N TYR A 443 -8.85 -4.24 -26.73
CA TYR A 443 -10.06 -3.49 -27.09
C TYR A 443 -10.68 -2.85 -25.84
N ALA A 444 -11.38 -1.73 -26.03
CA ALA A 444 -12.19 -1.18 -24.95
C ALA A 444 -13.27 -2.21 -24.52
N GLY A 445 -13.48 -2.34 -23.21
CA GLY A 445 -14.33 -3.39 -22.65
C GLY A 445 -13.62 -4.72 -22.35
N ASP A 446 -12.41 -4.95 -22.88
CA ASP A 446 -11.57 -6.07 -22.40
C ASP A 446 -11.37 -5.93 -20.89
N THR A 447 -11.48 -7.03 -20.15
CA THR A 447 -11.25 -7.07 -18.70
C THR A 447 -10.20 -8.12 -18.37
N ILE A 448 -9.20 -7.74 -17.57
CA ILE A 448 -8.09 -8.61 -17.16
C ILE A 448 -7.77 -8.39 -15.68
N SER A 449 -7.11 -9.35 -15.05
CA SER A 449 -6.55 -9.18 -13.71
C SER A 449 -5.28 -8.31 -13.71
N PHE A 450 -4.93 -7.71 -12.58
CA PHE A 450 -3.63 -7.03 -12.43
C PHE A 450 -2.44 -7.99 -12.57
N LEU A 451 -2.60 -9.26 -12.22
CA LEU A 451 -1.61 -10.31 -12.47
C LEU A 451 -1.38 -10.48 -13.97
N ASP A 452 -2.45 -10.62 -14.77
CA ASP A 452 -2.36 -10.73 -16.23
C ASP A 452 -1.75 -9.47 -16.85
N ALA A 453 -2.04 -8.30 -16.25
CA ALA A 453 -1.46 -7.04 -16.69
C ALA A 453 0.08 -7.03 -16.55
N LEU A 454 0.62 -7.58 -15.46
CA LEU A 454 2.07 -7.74 -15.30
C LEU A 454 2.66 -8.62 -16.41
N TYR A 455 2.03 -9.77 -16.70
CA TYR A 455 2.49 -10.66 -17.77
C TYR A 455 2.43 -10.00 -19.15
N LEU A 456 1.33 -9.32 -19.48
CA LEU A 456 1.17 -8.59 -20.75
C LEU A 456 2.21 -7.47 -20.92
N MET A 457 2.58 -6.77 -19.84
CA MET A 457 3.60 -5.72 -19.90
C MET A 457 5.02 -6.27 -20.03
N LEU A 458 5.34 -7.37 -19.32
CA LEU A 458 6.73 -7.83 -19.21
C LEU A 458 7.12 -8.85 -20.28
N LEU A 459 6.20 -9.70 -20.75
CA LEU A 459 6.49 -10.73 -21.75
C LEU A 459 6.40 -10.17 -23.18
N PRO A 460 5.21 -9.85 -23.74
CA PRO A 460 5.07 -9.34 -25.10
C PRO A 460 5.19 -7.81 -25.20
N SER A 461 5.44 -7.10 -24.09
CA SER A 461 5.62 -5.64 -24.08
C SER A 461 4.37 -4.83 -24.43
N SER A 462 3.19 -5.20 -23.93
CA SER A 462 1.91 -4.53 -24.23
C SER A 462 1.88 -3.05 -23.84
N ASN A 463 1.78 -2.17 -24.84
CA ASN A 463 1.65 -0.73 -24.63
C ASN A 463 0.29 -0.37 -24.03
N SER A 464 -0.80 -0.91 -24.60
CA SER A 464 -2.16 -0.61 -24.14
C SER A 464 -2.35 -1.00 -22.67
N THR A 465 -1.80 -2.14 -22.26
CA THR A 465 -1.87 -2.58 -20.86
C THR A 465 -1.12 -1.62 -19.92
N ALA A 466 0.06 -1.14 -20.30
CA ALA A 466 0.80 -0.18 -19.48
C ALA A 466 0.07 1.18 -19.36
N THR A 467 -0.62 1.63 -20.41
CA THR A 467 -1.46 2.83 -20.36
C THR A 467 -2.65 2.63 -19.41
N ALA A 468 -3.36 1.50 -19.54
CA ALA A 468 -4.50 1.18 -18.66
C ALA A 468 -4.10 1.09 -17.18
N VAL A 469 -2.97 0.45 -16.89
CA VAL A 469 -2.41 0.40 -15.53
C VAL A 469 -2.14 1.81 -15.01
N GLY A 470 -1.54 2.68 -15.83
CA GLY A 470 -1.29 4.07 -15.45
C GLY A 470 -2.57 4.82 -15.08
N ARG A 471 -3.63 4.67 -15.88
CA ARG A 471 -4.94 5.27 -15.58
C ARG A 471 -5.57 4.72 -14.29
N VAL A 472 -5.63 3.40 -14.15
CA VAL A 472 -6.34 2.76 -13.03
C VAL A 472 -5.61 2.98 -11.71
N VAL A 473 -4.29 2.78 -11.69
CA VAL A 473 -3.47 2.98 -10.49
C VAL A 473 -3.36 4.46 -10.15
N GLY A 474 -3.23 5.34 -11.14
CA GLY A 474 -3.26 6.79 -10.92
C GLY A 474 -4.56 7.28 -10.27
N ARG A 475 -5.71 6.73 -10.67
CA ARG A 475 -7.00 7.04 -10.01
C ARG A 475 -7.00 6.66 -8.54
N ARG A 476 -6.42 5.51 -8.17
CA ARG A 476 -6.28 5.08 -6.77
C ARG A 476 -5.40 6.03 -5.97
N MET A 477 -4.29 6.51 -6.57
CA MET A 477 -3.40 7.48 -5.93
C MET A 477 -4.13 8.79 -5.60
N ILE A 478 -4.96 9.30 -6.52
CA ILE A 478 -5.73 10.54 -6.29
C ILE A 478 -6.77 10.34 -5.18
N ALA A 479 -7.48 9.22 -5.17
CA ALA A 479 -8.47 8.92 -4.14
C ALA A 479 -7.88 8.89 -2.72
N VAL A 480 -6.61 8.50 -2.58
CA VAL A 480 -5.87 8.48 -1.30
C VAL A 480 -5.36 9.88 -0.89
N ARG A 481 -5.10 10.78 -1.86
CA ARG A 481 -4.49 12.11 -1.59
C ARG A 481 -5.49 13.21 -1.25
N GLY A 482 -6.77 13.08 -1.62
CA GLY A 482 -7.78 14.15 -1.46
C GLY A 482 -7.49 15.34 -2.39
N ILE A 483 -8.49 15.86 -3.08
CA ILE A 483 -8.25 16.98 -4.02
C ILE A 483 -8.16 18.27 -3.19
N HIS A 484 -6.99 18.90 -3.26
CA HIS A 484 -6.69 20.21 -2.66
C HIS A 484 -7.45 21.35 -3.31
#